data_AF-A0A523SJT3-F1
#
_entry.id   AF-A0A523SJT3-F1
#
_cell.length_a   1.000
_cell.length_b   1.000
_cell.length_c   1.000
_cell.angle_alpha   90.00
_cell.angle_beta   90.00
_cell.angle_gamma   90.00
#
_symmetry.space_group_name_H-M   'P 1'
#
loop_
_entity.id
_entity.type
_entity.pdbx_description
1 polymer ?
#
loop_
_entity_poly.entity_id
_entity_poly.type
_entity_poly.pdbx_seq_one_letter_code
_entity_poly.pdbx_strand_id
1 'polypeptide(L)'
;MEVDRRHFLKLAGLISIGIAVKPVLDVLSSVEAQREPGTEETLVAKRLAMVINPRASKDEFRAAIAACHHVHNVPDMEDPDDEIKWIWTTDYEGAFPEQG
;
A
#
# COMPACT_ATOMS: atom_id res chain seq x y z
N MET A 1 -51.56 2.84 23.26
CA MET A 1 -50.17 2.37 23.37
C MET A 1 -49.44 3.31 24.30
N GLU A 2 -49.27 2.90 25.55
CA GLU A 2 -48.49 3.67 26.52
C GLU A 2 -47.02 3.31 26.28
N VAL A 3 -46.24 4.26 25.74
CA VAL A 3 -44.83 4.02 25.49
C VAL A 3 -44.14 3.94 26.86
N ASP A 4 -43.82 2.71 27.27
CA ASP A 4 -43.14 2.44 28.53
C ASP A 4 -41.80 3.20 28.55
N ARG A 5 -41.67 4.12 29.51
CA ARG A 5 -40.50 5.00 29.68
C ARG A 5 -39.20 4.21 29.71
N ARG A 6 -39.22 2.96 30.22
CA ARG A 6 -38.06 2.08 30.24
C ARG A 6 -37.69 1.56 28.85
N HIS A 7 -38.69 1.30 28.01
CA HIS A 7 -38.49 0.86 26.63
C HIS A 7 -37.95 1.99 25.77
N PHE A 8 -38.45 3.21 25.97
CA PHE A 8 -37.92 4.42 25.32
C PHE A 8 -36.46 4.68 25.71
N LEU A 9 -36.10 4.60 27.00
CA LEU A 9 -34.72 4.80 27.46
C LEU A 9 -33.77 3.72 26.93
N LYS A 10 -34.21 2.46 26.85
CA LYS A 10 -33.43 1.38 26.24
C LYS A 10 -33.19 1.60 24.74
N LEU A 11 -34.22 2.01 24.02
CA LEU A 11 -34.12 2.27 22.58
C LEU A 11 -33.26 3.51 22.28
N ALA A 12 -33.45 4.60 23.05
CA ALA A 12 -32.66 5.81 22.92
C ALA A 12 -31.17 5.58 23.27
N GLY A 13 -30.88 4.78 24.30
CA GLY A 13 -29.52 4.42 24.69
C GLY A 13 -28.79 3.53 23.67
N LEU A 14 -29.51 2.65 22.95
CA LEU A 14 -28.92 1.85 21.87
C LEU A 14 -28.60 2.70 20.64
N ILE A 15 -29.43 3.70 20.32
CA ILE A 15 -29.22 4.59 19.17
C ILE A 15 -28.06 5.56 19.40
N SER A 16 -27.85 6.04 20.64
CA SER A 16 -26.77 7.00 20.93
C SER A 16 -25.36 6.42 20.76
N ILE A 17 -25.18 5.11 20.92
CA ILE A 17 -23.88 4.43 20.71
C ILE A 17 -23.46 4.52 19.23
N GLY A 18 -24.40 4.43 18.28
CA GLY A 18 -24.09 4.51 16.84
C GLY A 18 -23.61 5.89 16.39
N ILE A 19 -24.00 6.96 17.07
CA ILE A 19 -23.60 8.34 16.73
C ILE A 19 -22.20 8.66 17.29
N ALA A 20 -21.80 8.02 18.38
CA ALA A 20 -20.50 8.25 19.02
C ALA A 20 -19.31 7.58 18.30
N VAL A 21 -19.55 6.73 17.29
CA VAL A 21 -18.49 6.03 16.54
C VAL A 21 -17.68 6.95 15.64
N LYS A 22 -18.29 8.01 15.08
CA LYS A 22 -17.61 8.93 14.15
C LYS A 22 -16.36 9.62 14.72
N PRO A 23 -16.43 10.32 15.88
CA PRO A 23 -15.23 10.97 16.43
C PRO A 23 -14.15 9.97 16.84
N VAL A 24 -14.51 8.74 17.21
CA VAL A 24 -13.53 7.67 17.52
C VAL A 24 -12.85 7.17 16.24
N LEU A 25 -13.59 7.01 15.14
CA LEU A 25 -13.02 6.69 13.85
C LEU A 25 -12.13 7.82 13.29
N ASP A 26 -12.51 9.08 13.49
CA ASP A 26 -11.68 10.24 13.08
C ASP A 26 -10.38 10.33 13.89
N VAL A 27 -10.41 9.99 15.19
CA VAL A 27 -9.18 9.92 16.01
C VAL A 27 -8.29 8.73 15.60
N LEU A 28 -8.89 7.60 15.22
CA LEU A 28 -8.15 6.44 14.72
C LEU A 28 -7.60 6.64 13.29
N SER A 29 -8.33 7.35 12.42
CA SER A 29 -7.87 7.70 11.06
C SER A 29 -6.90 8.87 11.05
N SER A 30 -6.96 9.76 12.05
CA SER A 30 -5.96 10.82 12.30
C SER A 30 -4.62 10.28 12.83
N VAL A 31 -4.41 8.96 12.87
CA VAL A 31 -3.09 8.37 12.60
C VAL A 31 -2.80 8.49 11.09
N GLU A 32 -3.00 9.69 10.58
CA GLU A 32 -2.41 10.18 9.36
C GLU A 32 -0.91 10.16 9.65
N ALA A 33 -0.17 9.41 8.84
CA ALA A 33 1.28 9.28 8.92
C ALA A 33 1.88 10.61 9.40
N GLN A 34 2.59 10.58 10.54
CA GLN A 34 3.33 11.75 11.02
C GLN A 34 4.26 12.19 9.90
N ARG A 35 3.81 13.14 9.07
CA ARG A 35 4.69 14.04 8.37
C ARG A 35 5.24 14.89 9.49
N GLU A 36 6.42 14.50 9.96
CA GLU A 36 7.24 15.39 10.77
C GLU A 36 7.22 16.76 10.08
N PRO A 37 6.92 17.85 10.81
CA PRO A 37 7.08 19.18 10.25
C PRO A 37 8.54 19.24 9.79
N GLY A 38 8.73 19.22 8.47
CA GLY A 38 10.07 19.22 7.89
C GLY A 38 10.81 20.39 8.50
N THR A 39 11.84 20.10 9.28
CA THR A 39 12.85 21.09 9.64
C THR A 39 13.21 21.83 8.35
N GLU A 40 13.21 23.16 8.35
CA GLU A 40 13.50 24.00 7.18
C GLU A 40 14.90 23.77 6.57
N GLU A 41 15.64 22.79 7.06
CA GLU A 41 16.70 22.12 6.33
C GLU A 41 16.08 21.25 5.23
N THR A 42 15.83 21.88 4.08
CA THR A 42 15.56 21.15 2.83
C THR A 42 16.67 20.12 2.67
N LEU A 43 16.40 18.84 2.95
CA LEU A 43 17.37 17.78 2.74
C LEU A 43 17.75 17.82 1.26
N VAL A 44 18.95 18.33 0.96
CA VAL A 44 19.54 18.30 -0.38
C VAL A 44 19.98 16.86 -0.63
N ALA A 45 19.00 15.98 -0.76
CA ALA A 45 19.21 14.58 -1.04
C ALA A 45 19.55 14.40 -2.53
N LYS A 46 20.41 13.44 -2.82
CA LYS A 46 20.68 13.03 -4.20
C LYS A 46 19.39 12.43 -4.79
N ARG A 47 18.87 13.03 -5.86
CA ARG A 47 17.78 12.45 -6.63
C ARG A 47 18.32 11.30 -7.47
N LEU A 48 17.94 10.08 -7.12
CA LEU A 48 18.28 8.87 -7.87
C LEU A 48 17.23 8.62 -8.95
N ALA A 49 17.68 8.14 -10.11
CA ALA A 49 16.83 7.71 -11.21
C ALA A 49 17.45 6.51 -11.90
N MET A 50 16.62 5.70 -12.54
CA MET A 50 17.01 4.54 -13.31
C MET A 50 16.39 4.63 -14.70
N VAL A 51 17.17 4.38 -15.74
CA VAL A 51 16.71 4.35 -17.13
C VAL A 51 16.80 2.91 -17.60
N ILE A 52 15.70 2.39 -18.13
CA ILE A 52 15.60 1.03 -18.67
C ILE A 52 15.45 1.14 -20.18
N ASN A 53 16.28 0.41 -20.93
CA ASN A 53 16.11 0.26 -22.38
C ASN A 53 15.19 -0.95 -22.65
N PRO A 54 13.92 -0.74 -23.05
CA PRO A 54 12.99 -1.84 -23.31
C PRO A 54 13.36 -2.67 -24.55
N ARG A 55 14.29 -2.19 -25.39
CA ARG A 55 14.79 -2.89 -26.57
C ARG A 55 15.96 -3.83 -26.27
N ALA A 56 16.39 -3.95 -25.01
CA ALA A 56 17.41 -4.91 -24.62
C ALA A 56 16.94 -6.35 -24.90
N SER A 57 17.90 -7.24 -25.05
CA SER A 57 17.64 -8.65 -25.32
C SER A 57 17.05 -9.36 -24.09
N LYS A 58 16.38 -10.49 -24.33
CA LYS A 58 15.85 -11.34 -23.25
C LYS A 58 16.94 -11.82 -22.30
N ASP A 59 18.13 -12.11 -22.82
CA ASP A 59 19.26 -12.58 -22.01
C ASP A 59 19.81 -11.49 -21.09
N GLU A 60 19.83 -10.23 -21.55
CA GLU A 60 20.19 -9.09 -20.71
C GLU A 60 19.20 -8.90 -19.55
N PHE A 61 17.89 -9.00 -19.82
CA PHE A 61 16.89 -8.94 -18.77
C PHE A 61 17.00 -10.09 -17.77
N ARG A 62 17.24 -11.32 -18.25
CA ARG A 62 17.48 -12.47 -17.37
C ARG A 62 18.71 -12.29 -16.48
N ALA A 63 19.80 -11.75 -17.04
CA ALA A 63 21.01 -11.45 -16.28
C ALA A 63 20.76 -10.39 -15.18
N ALA A 64 19.98 -9.35 -15.49
CA ALA A 64 19.61 -8.33 -14.51
C ALA A 64 18.74 -8.90 -13.37
N ILE A 65 17.76 -9.75 -13.68
CA ILE A 65 16.92 -10.43 -12.68
C ILE A 65 17.78 -11.34 -11.79
N ALA A 66 18.65 -12.16 -12.39
CA ALA A 66 19.55 -13.03 -11.64
C ALA A 66 20.50 -12.26 -10.73
N ALA A 67 21.04 -11.13 -11.20
CA ALA A 67 21.88 -10.25 -10.38
C ALA A 67 21.09 -9.64 -9.21
N CYS A 68 19.85 -9.21 -9.43
CA CYS A 68 18.98 -8.71 -8.37
C CYS A 68 18.73 -9.79 -7.30
N HIS A 69 18.36 -11.00 -7.71
CA HIS A 69 18.09 -12.10 -6.78
C HIS A 69 19.35 -12.48 -5.98
N HIS A 70 20.51 -12.51 -6.63
CA HIS A 70 21.78 -12.79 -5.97
C HIS A 70 22.17 -11.72 -4.94
N VAL A 71 22.09 -10.43 -5.29
CA VAL A 71 22.49 -9.32 -4.41
C VAL A 71 21.55 -9.19 -3.21
N HIS A 72 20.27 -9.51 -3.39
CA HIS A 72 19.24 -9.30 -2.39
C HIS A 72 18.76 -10.58 -1.70
N ASN A 73 19.41 -11.72 -1.97
CA ASN A 73 19.07 -13.03 -1.41
C ASN A 73 17.58 -13.39 -1.63
N VAL A 74 17.04 -13.09 -2.81
CA VAL A 74 15.67 -13.46 -3.16
C VAL A 74 15.63 -14.97 -3.40
N PRO A 75 14.77 -15.72 -2.70
CA PRO A 75 14.72 -17.17 -2.83
C PRO A 75 14.07 -17.58 -4.16
N ASP A 76 14.58 -18.66 -4.75
CA ASP A 76 13.92 -19.35 -5.85
C ASP A 76 12.89 -20.34 -5.27
N MET A 77 11.62 -20.16 -5.62
CA MET A 77 10.49 -20.95 -5.14
C MET A 77 10.03 -21.90 -6.26
N GLU A 78 9.69 -23.15 -5.91
CA GLU A 78 9.20 -24.13 -6.90
C GLU A 78 7.74 -23.90 -7.28
N ASP A 79 6.93 -23.41 -6.34
CA ASP A 79 5.52 -23.07 -6.58
C ASP A 79 5.41 -21.64 -7.14
N PRO A 80 4.87 -21.45 -8.36
CA PRO A 80 4.64 -20.13 -8.92
C PRO A 80 3.68 -19.26 -8.10
N ASP A 81 2.74 -19.86 -7.35
CA ASP A 81 1.76 -19.12 -6.55
C ASP A 81 2.40 -18.45 -5.33
N ASP A 82 3.55 -18.98 -4.88
CA ASP A 82 4.32 -18.45 -3.75
C ASP A 82 5.58 -17.67 -4.19
N GLU A 83 5.73 -17.41 -5.49
CA GLU A 83 6.96 -16.83 -6.04
C GLU A 83 7.23 -15.40 -5.55
N ILE A 84 8.48 -15.13 -5.17
CA ILE A 84 8.93 -13.78 -4.76
C ILE A 84 9.79 -13.18 -5.86
N LYS A 85 9.33 -12.07 -6.46
CA LYS A 85 10.07 -11.31 -7.48
C LYS A 85 10.20 -9.85 -7.08
N TRP A 86 11.42 -9.31 -7.17
CA TRP A 86 11.66 -7.88 -6.99
C TRP A 86 11.56 -7.10 -8.31
N ILE A 87 12.05 -7.71 -9.39
CA ILE A 87 11.93 -7.20 -10.75
C ILE A 87 11.56 -8.35 -11.69
N TRP A 88 10.73 -8.08 -12.69
CA TRP A 88 10.29 -9.06 -13.68
C TRP A 88 10.01 -8.37 -15.02
N THR A 89 9.92 -9.16 -16.08
CA THR A 89 9.49 -8.68 -17.40
C THR A 89 7.98 -8.84 -17.55
N THR A 90 7.32 -7.86 -18.14
CA THR A 90 5.92 -7.91 -18.53
C THR A 90 5.73 -7.22 -19.88
N ASP A 91 4.60 -7.44 -20.53
CA ASP A 91 4.18 -6.66 -21.69
C ASP A 91 3.75 -5.23 -21.32
N TYR A 92 3.52 -4.40 -22.33
CA TYR A 92 3.15 -3.00 -22.13
C TYR A 92 1.84 -2.84 -21.35
N GLU A 93 0.83 -3.62 -21.71
CA GLU A 93 -0.50 -3.58 -21.08
C GLU A 93 -0.42 -4.00 -19.60
N GLY A 94 0.38 -5.01 -19.26
CA GLY A 94 0.63 -5.39 -17.87
C GLY A 94 1.47 -4.38 -17.08
N ALA A 95 2.40 -3.67 -17.74
CA ALA A 95 3.18 -2.60 -17.10
C ALA A 95 2.38 -1.31 -16.86
N PHE A 96 1.40 -1.03 -17.74
CA PHE A 96 0.60 0.20 -17.74
C PHE A 96 -0.90 -0.13 -17.83
N PRO A 97 -1.47 -0.79 -16.80
CA PRO A 97 -2.86 -1.24 -16.82
C PRO A 97 -3.86 -0.08 -16.94
N GLU A 98 -3.46 1.15 -16.60
CA GLU A 98 -4.27 2.36 -16.72
C GLU A 98 -4.30 2.97 -18.13
N GLN A 99 -3.49 2.45 -19.06
CA GLN A 99 -3.33 3.02 -20.41
C GLN A 99 -4.01 2.19 -21.52
N GLY A 100 -4.79 1.17 -21.15
CA GLY A 100 -5.54 0.26 -22.05
C GLY A 100 -7.03 0.56 -22.16
#